data_AF-A0A480AA66-F1
#
_entry.id   AF-A0A480AA66-F1
#
_cell.length_a   1.000
_cell.length_b   1.000
_cell.length_c   1.000
_cell.angle_alpha   90.00
_cell.angle_beta   90.00
_cell.angle_gamma   90.00
#
_symmetry.space_group_name_H-M   'P 1'
#
loop_
_entity.id
_entity.type
_entity.pdbx_description
1 polymer ?
#
loop_
_entity_poly.entity_id
_entity_poly.type
_entity_poly.pdbx_seq_one_letter_code
_entity_poly.pdbx_strand_id
1 'polypeptide(L)'
;MVNIGYHSAKFQAKIHRFLYNKAINNIVNFPLTPEKKANIDVYAFSCERDFAIQVANIRSFIRYVGIPNKFIVISDGSYSSSSRNILRRINSCVDVIEWKDLVIGDIPKPISNYVVNYPHRAIMAFWRRLAVLTSISIDKPTIYTDADILFFPGAEELVNLCDSDDSYSWYLPDCLPSLDERIILHNHEKLNPVNAGFFILKQQINWVSSLERVTEFVDVPVYFTEQTVVHLAMHNNQAKPLDKTKFILSVDDQFQYLEKFDKRKIALRHYVNDVRHKFWLNLDISG
;
A
#
# COMPACT_ATOMS: atom_id res chain seq x y z
N MET A 1 -16.18 -11.94 29.14
CA MET A 1 -17.39 -11.50 28.40
C MET A 1 -17.07 -11.54 26.92
N VAL A 2 -17.87 -12.19 26.07
CA VAL A 2 -17.59 -12.32 24.62
C VAL A 2 -17.91 -11.00 23.92
N ASN A 3 -16.98 -10.46 23.14
CA ASN A 3 -17.23 -9.24 22.35
C ASN A 3 -18.07 -9.57 21.10
N ILE A 4 -19.39 -9.53 21.27
CA ILE A 4 -20.36 -9.87 20.21
C ILE A 4 -20.15 -8.98 18.97
N GLY A 5 -19.93 -7.67 19.15
CA GLY A 5 -19.76 -6.74 18.04
C GLY A 5 -18.59 -7.10 17.12
N TYR A 6 -17.42 -7.38 17.71
CA TYR A 6 -16.24 -7.82 16.98
C TYR A 6 -16.47 -9.13 16.20
N HIS A 7 -17.07 -10.13 16.84
CA HIS A 7 -17.32 -11.43 16.20
C HIS A 7 -18.35 -11.32 15.06
N SER A 8 -19.41 -10.54 15.25
CA SER A 8 -20.40 -10.27 14.19
C SER A 8 -19.77 -9.53 13.01
N ALA A 9 -18.93 -8.52 13.25
CA ALA A 9 -18.21 -7.79 12.20
C ALA A 9 -17.32 -8.74 11.39
N LYS A 10 -16.57 -9.63 12.06
CA LYS A 10 -15.74 -10.64 11.39
C LYS A 10 -16.55 -11.64 10.57
N PHE A 11 -17.70 -12.10 11.09
CA PHE A 11 -18.56 -13.04 10.37
C PHE A 11 -19.15 -12.40 9.10
N GLN A 12 -19.72 -11.20 9.23
CA GLN A 12 -20.25 -10.46 8.09
C GLN A 12 -19.18 -10.13 7.05
N ALA A 13 -17.99 -9.72 7.48
CA ALA A 13 -16.86 -9.48 6.58
C ALA A 13 -16.50 -10.70 5.74
N LYS A 14 -16.55 -11.92 6.31
CA LYS A 14 -16.34 -13.16 5.56
C LYS A 14 -17.42 -13.36 4.50
N ILE A 15 -18.69 -13.08 4.82
CA ILE A 15 -19.80 -13.15 3.87
C ILE A 15 -19.60 -12.13 2.74
N HIS A 16 -19.34 -10.86 3.07
CA HIS A 16 -19.10 -9.81 2.09
C HIS A 16 -17.93 -10.14 1.17
N ARG A 17 -16.79 -10.58 1.72
CA ARG A 17 -15.63 -11.04 0.94
C ARG A 17 -15.99 -12.18 0.00
N PHE A 18 -16.74 -13.17 0.48
CA PHE A 18 -17.16 -14.31 -0.31
C PHE A 18 -18.07 -13.91 -1.48
N LEU A 19 -19.06 -13.06 -1.21
CA LEU A 19 -19.97 -12.54 -2.24
C LEU A 19 -19.20 -11.70 -3.26
N TYR A 20 -18.31 -10.82 -2.78
CA TYR A 20 -17.46 -10.01 -3.65
C TYR A 20 -16.61 -10.88 -4.56
N ASN A 21 -15.88 -11.87 -4.02
CA ASN A 21 -15.08 -12.82 -4.79
C ASN A 21 -15.86 -13.49 -5.92
N LYS A 22 -17.09 -13.95 -5.64
CA LYS A 22 -17.96 -14.57 -6.64
C LYS A 22 -18.41 -13.59 -7.72
N ALA A 23 -18.58 -12.32 -7.35
CA ALA A 23 -19.07 -11.29 -8.23
C ALA A 23 -17.96 -10.52 -8.99
N ILE A 24 -16.66 -10.72 -8.69
CA ILE A 24 -15.55 -9.95 -9.26
C ILE A 24 -15.66 -9.80 -10.79
N ASN A 25 -15.92 -10.90 -11.51
CA ASN A 25 -16.02 -10.89 -12.98
C ASN A 25 -17.09 -9.93 -13.51
N ASN A 26 -18.17 -9.73 -12.75
CA ASN A 26 -19.22 -8.77 -13.06
C ASN A 26 -18.84 -7.38 -12.55
N ILE A 27 -18.24 -7.30 -11.35
CA ILE A 27 -17.88 -6.05 -10.70
C ILE A 27 -16.90 -5.23 -11.56
N VAL A 28 -15.90 -5.88 -12.16
CA VAL A 28 -14.92 -5.19 -13.01
C VAL A 28 -15.54 -4.58 -14.26
N ASN A 29 -16.72 -5.05 -14.69
CA ASN A 29 -17.43 -4.51 -15.85
C ASN A 29 -18.33 -3.31 -15.50
N PHE A 30 -18.62 -3.06 -14.22
CA PHE A 30 -19.41 -1.88 -13.87
C PHE A 30 -18.59 -0.62 -14.17
N PRO A 31 -19.15 0.32 -14.94
CA PRO A 31 -18.47 1.56 -15.29
C PRO A 31 -18.06 2.28 -14.01
N LEU A 32 -16.84 2.79 -14.01
CA LEU A 32 -16.40 3.74 -13.02
C LEU A 32 -16.78 5.11 -13.56
N THR A 33 -17.40 5.95 -12.73
CA THR A 33 -17.83 7.32 -13.06
C THR A 33 -16.83 8.45 -12.76
N PRO A 34 -15.48 8.26 -12.73
CA PRO A 34 -14.58 9.40 -12.70
C PRO A 34 -14.27 9.88 -14.12
N GLU A 35 -14.74 11.08 -14.46
CA GLU A 35 -14.35 11.76 -15.70
C GLU A 35 -12.96 12.42 -15.57
N LYS A 36 -12.49 12.64 -14.33
CA LYS A 36 -11.24 13.36 -14.05
C LYS A 36 -10.02 12.44 -14.20
N LYS A 37 -9.06 12.88 -15.02
CA LYS A 37 -7.70 12.33 -15.04
C LYS A 37 -6.87 12.97 -13.91
N ALA A 38 -6.01 12.18 -13.28
CA ALA A 38 -5.03 12.64 -12.32
C ALA A 38 -3.63 12.44 -12.92
N ASN A 39 -2.78 13.48 -12.87
CA ASN A 39 -1.40 13.40 -13.36
C ASN A 39 -0.50 12.67 -12.34
N ILE A 40 -0.84 11.42 -12.06
CA ILE A 40 -0.24 10.58 -11.03
C ILE A 40 0.09 9.21 -11.64
N ASP A 41 1.24 8.67 -11.30
CA ASP A 41 1.60 7.28 -11.56
C ASP A 41 1.36 6.46 -10.29
N VAL A 42 0.75 5.28 -10.39
CA VAL A 42 0.41 4.47 -9.21
C VAL A 42 1.03 3.09 -9.31
N TYR A 43 1.62 2.62 -8.21
CA TYR A 43 2.19 1.29 -8.07
C TYR A 43 1.61 0.60 -6.84
N ALA A 44 1.26 -0.68 -6.99
CA ALA A 44 0.79 -1.49 -5.87
C ALA A 44 1.42 -2.88 -5.89
N PHE A 45 2.10 -3.28 -4.80
CA PHE A 45 2.67 -4.63 -4.70
C PHE A 45 1.61 -5.60 -4.16
N SER A 46 1.36 -6.70 -4.87
CA SER A 46 0.22 -7.57 -4.60
C SER A 46 0.43 -9.02 -5.04
N CYS A 47 -0.47 -9.90 -4.61
CA CYS A 47 -0.40 -11.34 -4.86
C CYS A 47 -1.80 -11.95 -5.06
N GLU A 48 -1.87 -13.18 -5.56
CA GLU A 48 -3.14 -13.87 -5.87
C GLU A 48 -4.07 -13.98 -4.66
N ARG A 49 -3.53 -14.17 -3.45
CA ARG A 49 -4.32 -14.22 -2.20
C ARG A 49 -5.11 -12.93 -1.97
N ASP A 50 -4.53 -11.81 -2.39
CA ASP A 50 -5.05 -10.47 -2.18
C ASP A 50 -5.74 -9.92 -3.45
N PHE A 51 -5.94 -10.76 -4.48
CA PHE A 51 -6.58 -10.40 -5.75
C PHE A 51 -7.85 -9.56 -5.58
N ALA A 52 -8.80 -10.05 -4.78
CA ALA A 52 -10.07 -9.36 -4.56
C ALA A 52 -9.91 -8.02 -3.84
N ILE A 53 -8.96 -7.95 -2.91
CA ILE A 53 -8.59 -6.74 -2.20
C ILE A 53 -7.97 -5.75 -3.18
N GLN A 54 -7.09 -6.20 -4.08
CA GLN A 54 -6.50 -5.38 -5.14
C GLN A 54 -7.53 -4.82 -6.11
N VAL A 55 -8.52 -5.63 -6.54
CA VAL A 55 -9.63 -5.15 -7.37
C VAL A 55 -10.38 -4.01 -6.66
N ALA A 56 -10.70 -4.18 -5.38
CA ALA A 56 -11.39 -3.16 -4.58
C ALA A 56 -10.54 -1.89 -4.40
N ASN A 57 -9.24 -2.04 -4.13
CA ASN A 57 -8.27 -0.94 -4.02
C ASN A 57 -8.24 -0.10 -5.31
N ILE A 58 -8.01 -0.72 -6.47
CA ILE A 58 -7.97 -0.03 -7.77
C ILE A 58 -9.28 0.69 -8.04
N ARG A 59 -10.42 0.02 -7.85
CA ARG A 59 -11.73 0.62 -8.11
C ARG A 59 -12.00 1.81 -7.19
N SER A 60 -11.66 1.70 -5.91
CA SER A 60 -11.81 2.82 -4.96
C SER A 60 -10.88 3.98 -5.29
N PHE A 61 -9.63 3.71 -5.68
CA PHE A 61 -8.70 4.75 -6.13
C PHE A 61 -9.26 5.49 -7.33
N ILE A 62 -9.63 4.76 -8.38
CA ILE A 62 -10.15 5.38 -9.60
C ILE A 62 -11.41 6.20 -9.30
N ARG A 63 -12.35 5.66 -8.51
CA ARG A 63 -13.59 6.34 -8.12
C ARG A 63 -13.37 7.67 -7.41
N TYR A 64 -12.43 7.74 -6.46
CA TYR A 64 -12.31 8.89 -5.57
C TYR A 64 -11.11 9.81 -5.83
N VAL A 65 -10.06 9.31 -6.49
CA VAL A 65 -8.89 10.09 -6.88
C VAL A 65 -8.98 10.51 -8.35
N GLY A 66 -9.52 9.63 -9.20
CA GLY A 66 -9.56 9.80 -10.65
C GLY A 66 -8.69 8.78 -11.38
N ILE A 67 -8.69 8.85 -12.72
CA ILE A 67 -7.92 7.92 -13.56
C ILE A 67 -6.44 8.37 -13.58
N PRO A 68 -5.49 7.59 -13.03
CA PRO A 68 -4.08 7.93 -13.09
C PRO A 68 -3.52 7.78 -14.50
N ASN A 69 -2.31 8.27 -14.75
CA ASN A 69 -1.59 8.01 -15.99
C ASN A 69 -1.38 6.50 -16.21
N LYS A 70 -1.03 5.79 -15.11
CA LYS A 70 -0.89 4.34 -15.05
C LYS A 70 -1.14 3.84 -13.63
N PHE A 71 -1.69 2.65 -13.53
CA PHE A 71 -1.83 1.90 -12.28
C PHE A 71 -1.19 0.52 -12.49
N ILE A 72 0.04 0.36 -12.01
CA ILE A 72 0.81 -0.87 -12.16
C ILE A 72 0.65 -1.73 -10.90
N VAL A 73 -0.02 -2.87 -11.06
CA VAL A 73 -0.02 -3.93 -10.05
C VAL A 73 1.24 -4.77 -10.22
N ILE A 74 2.11 -4.71 -9.23
CA ILE A 74 3.36 -5.44 -9.19
C ILE A 74 3.09 -6.81 -8.57
N SER A 75 3.13 -7.84 -9.39
CA SER A 75 2.93 -9.23 -9.00
C SER A 75 4.16 -9.79 -8.29
N ASP A 76 3.96 -10.42 -7.14
CA ASP A 76 4.98 -11.22 -6.47
C ASP A 76 5.34 -12.53 -7.22
N GLY A 77 4.67 -12.80 -8.34
CA GLY A 77 4.79 -13.99 -9.19
C GLY A 77 3.65 -15.00 -8.99
N SER A 78 2.74 -14.78 -8.04
CA SER A 78 1.66 -15.72 -7.75
C SER A 78 0.39 -15.54 -8.60
N TYR A 79 0.22 -14.37 -9.23
CA TYR A 79 -1.00 -14.09 -10.00
C TYR A 79 -1.18 -15.03 -11.20
N SER A 80 -2.36 -15.65 -11.29
CA SER A 80 -2.78 -16.44 -12.45
C SER A 80 -3.04 -15.54 -13.67
N SER A 81 -2.93 -16.09 -14.88
CA SER A 81 -3.24 -15.34 -16.11
C SER A 81 -4.67 -14.80 -16.13
N SER A 82 -5.63 -15.55 -15.56
CA SER A 82 -7.03 -15.11 -15.44
C SER A 82 -7.14 -13.88 -14.53
N SER A 83 -6.53 -13.93 -13.35
CA SER A 83 -6.54 -12.83 -12.38
C SER A 83 -5.86 -11.58 -12.95
N ARG A 84 -4.72 -11.72 -13.65
CA ARG A 84 -4.06 -10.61 -14.36
C ARG A 84 -4.99 -9.96 -15.39
N ASN A 85 -5.68 -10.76 -16.20
CA ASN A 85 -6.60 -10.27 -17.21
C ASN A 85 -7.81 -9.55 -16.59
N ILE A 86 -8.32 -10.03 -15.45
CA ILE A 86 -9.41 -9.36 -14.74
C ILE A 86 -8.97 -8.00 -14.19
N LEU A 87 -7.77 -7.90 -13.60
CA LEU A 87 -7.23 -6.62 -13.10
C LEU A 87 -7.13 -5.58 -14.24
N ARG A 88 -6.55 -5.96 -15.38
CA ARG A 88 -6.42 -5.08 -16.57
C ARG A 88 -7.76 -4.63 -17.14
N ARG A 89 -8.82 -5.42 -16.96
CA ARG A 89 -10.17 -5.08 -17.43
C ARG A 89 -10.85 -3.98 -16.61
N ILE A 90 -10.35 -3.67 -15.41
CA ILE A 90 -10.97 -2.64 -14.55
C ILE A 90 -10.96 -1.27 -15.23
N ASN A 91 -9.82 -0.90 -15.84
CA ASN A 91 -9.65 0.35 -16.58
C ASN A 91 -8.40 0.25 -17.46
N SER A 92 -8.35 0.99 -18.57
CA SER A 92 -7.21 0.97 -19.50
C SER A 92 -5.90 1.49 -18.90
N CYS A 93 -5.94 2.25 -17.79
CA CYS A 93 -4.73 2.65 -17.07
C CYS A 93 -4.09 1.50 -16.27
N VAL A 94 -4.78 0.38 -16.08
CA VAL A 94 -4.32 -0.71 -15.19
C VAL A 94 -3.50 -1.74 -15.96
N ASP A 95 -2.30 -2.02 -15.46
CA ASP A 95 -1.48 -3.14 -15.93
C ASP A 95 -1.00 -4.00 -14.75
N VAL A 96 -0.57 -5.23 -15.06
CA VAL A 96 0.01 -6.17 -14.10
C VAL A 96 1.37 -6.63 -14.61
N ILE A 97 2.42 -6.37 -13.85
CA ILE A 97 3.81 -6.66 -14.22
C ILE A 97 4.44 -7.53 -13.14
N GLU A 98 5.34 -8.45 -13.48
CA GLU A 98 6.08 -9.20 -12.46
C GLU A 98 7.14 -8.33 -11.82
N TRP A 99 7.37 -8.49 -10.51
CA TRP A 99 8.36 -7.69 -9.79
C TRP A 99 9.74 -7.69 -10.45
N LYS A 100 10.14 -8.82 -11.06
CA LYS A 100 11.43 -8.97 -11.75
C LYS A 100 11.57 -8.08 -12.97
N ASP A 101 10.46 -7.79 -13.65
CA ASP A 101 10.46 -7.01 -14.88
C ASP A 101 10.59 -5.50 -14.60
N LEU A 102 10.33 -5.08 -13.36
CA LEU A 102 10.51 -3.69 -12.90
C LEU A 102 11.86 -3.43 -12.23
N VAL A 103 12.57 -4.48 -11.84
CA VAL A 103 13.90 -4.32 -11.25
C VAL A 103 14.87 -3.94 -12.36
N ILE A 104 15.41 -2.73 -12.28
CA ILE A 104 16.37 -2.18 -13.24
C ILE A 104 17.78 -2.32 -12.65
N GLY A 105 18.70 -2.89 -13.44
CA GLY A 105 20.11 -3.04 -13.05
C GLY A 105 20.33 -4.09 -11.96
N ASP A 106 21.48 -3.98 -11.29
CA ASP A 106 21.83 -4.88 -10.19
C ASP A 106 21.04 -4.51 -8.93
N ILE A 107 20.31 -5.48 -8.39
CA ILE A 107 19.67 -5.36 -7.08
C ILE A 107 20.76 -5.10 -6.03
N PRO A 108 20.63 -4.07 -5.17
CA PRO A 108 21.57 -3.84 -4.08
C PRO A 108 21.84 -5.12 -3.28
N LYS A 109 23.12 -5.42 -3.02
CA LYS A 109 23.56 -6.66 -2.35
C LYS A 109 22.73 -7.05 -1.11
N PRO A 110 22.44 -6.14 -0.15
CA PRO A 110 21.60 -6.50 0.99
C PRO A 110 20.20 -6.97 0.60
N ILE A 111 19.65 -6.53 -0.54
CA ILE A 111 18.34 -6.96 -1.03
C ILE A 111 18.44 -8.29 -1.79
N SER A 112 19.45 -8.46 -2.66
CA SER A 112 19.56 -9.63 -3.54
C SER A 112 19.66 -10.95 -2.77
N ASN A 113 20.21 -10.92 -1.56
CA ASN A 113 20.29 -12.06 -0.64
C ASN A 113 18.91 -12.66 -0.27
N TYR A 114 17.84 -11.86 -0.30
CA TYR A 114 16.55 -12.25 0.29
C TYR A 114 15.40 -12.34 -0.71
N VAL A 115 15.55 -11.84 -1.94
CA VAL A 115 14.45 -11.80 -2.94
C VAL A 115 14.17 -13.12 -3.64
N VAL A 116 15.17 -14.01 -3.74
CA VAL A 116 15.06 -15.27 -4.51
C VAL A 116 14.67 -16.46 -3.64
N ASN A 117 15.45 -16.75 -2.59
CA ASN A 117 15.43 -18.04 -1.89
C ASN A 117 15.32 -17.93 -0.35
N TYR A 118 14.56 -16.96 0.15
CA TYR A 118 14.40 -16.82 1.60
C TYR A 118 13.28 -17.75 2.14
N PRO A 119 13.52 -18.54 3.22
CA PRO A 119 12.58 -19.57 3.67
C PRO A 119 11.25 -18.99 4.17
N HIS A 120 11.26 -17.79 4.74
CA HIS A 120 10.05 -17.14 5.23
C HIS A 120 9.40 -16.30 4.13
N ARG A 121 8.35 -16.83 3.50
CA ARG A 121 7.70 -16.22 2.32
C ARG A 121 7.26 -14.77 2.51
N ALA A 122 6.78 -14.40 3.69
CA ALA A 122 6.35 -13.01 3.93
C ALA A 122 7.55 -12.05 3.94
N ILE A 123 8.68 -12.47 4.51
CA ILE A 123 9.90 -11.64 4.53
C ILE A 123 10.42 -11.54 3.09
N MET A 124 10.48 -12.66 2.36
CA MET A 124 10.84 -12.67 0.94
C MET A 124 10.00 -11.69 0.11
N ALA A 125 8.69 -11.64 0.34
CA ALA A 125 7.78 -10.72 -0.36
C ALA A 125 8.10 -9.25 -0.04
N PHE A 126 8.40 -8.90 1.22
CA PHE A 126 8.83 -7.55 1.58
C PHE A 126 10.14 -7.17 0.90
N TRP A 127 11.12 -8.08 0.83
CA TRP A 127 12.36 -7.80 0.11
C TRP A 127 12.17 -7.63 -1.39
N ARG A 128 11.23 -8.37 -2.01
CA ARG A 128 10.85 -8.15 -3.42
C ARG A 128 10.20 -6.79 -3.62
N ARG A 129 9.32 -6.39 -2.69
CA ARG A 129 8.76 -5.03 -2.68
C ARG A 129 9.88 -4.00 -2.62
N LEU A 130 10.81 -4.13 -1.67
CA LEU A 130 11.93 -3.20 -1.52
C LEU A 130 12.78 -3.12 -2.80
N ALA A 131 13.08 -4.26 -3.44
CA ALA A 131 13.78 -4.27 -4.72
C ALA A 131 13.06 -3.40 -5.77
N VAL A 132 11.74 -3.53 -5.88
CA VAL A 132 10.95 -2.73 -6.81
C VAL A 132 10.93 -1.26 -6.40
N LEU A 133 10.73 -0.94 -5.11
CA LEU A 133 10.75 0.44 -4.62
C LEU A 133 12.07 1.16 -4.92
N THR A 134 13.19 0.44 -4.86
CA THR A 134 14.51 0.99 -5.22
C THR A 134 14.70 1.18 -6.73
N SER A 135 13.87 0.57 -7.57
CA SER A 135 13.98 0.62 -9.04
C SER A 135 12.94 1.50 -9.73
N ILE A 136 11.90 1.96 -9.04
CA ILE A 136 10.91 2.87 -9.63
C ILE A 136 11.57 4.24 -9.89
N SER A 137 11.50 4.69 -11.14
CA SER A 137 11.85 6.06 -11.55
C SER A 137 10.71 7.02 -11.22
N ILE A 138 11.04 8.15 -10.59
CA ILE A 138 10.07 9.18 -10.18
C ILE A 138 10.22 10.41 -11.08
N ASP A 139 9.64 10.32 -12.28
CA ASP A 139 9.60 11.43 -13.26
C ASP A 139 8.33 12.31 -13.11
N LYS A 140 7.37 11.83 -12.35
CA LYS A 140 6.07 12.46 -12.04
C LYS A 140 5.66 12.12 -10.61
N PRO A 141 4.72 12.87 -10.01
CA PRO A 141 4.11 12.47 -8.75
C PRO A 141 3.65 11.01 -8.80
N THR A 142 4.21 10.21 -7.91
CA THR A 142 4.04 8.75 -7.91
C THR A 142 3.51 8.30 -6.57
N ILE A 143 2.44 7.50 -6.57
CA ILE A 143 1.87 6.91 -5.38
C ILE A 143 2.25 5.43 -5.32
N TYR A 144 2.71 4.99 -4.16
CA TYR A 144 2.73 3.59 -3.79
C TYR A 144 1.56 3.29 -2.84
N THR A 145 0.88 2.18 -3.04
CA THR A 145 -0.19 1.71 -2.15
C THR A 145 -0.14 0.20 -1.96
N ASP A 146 -0.28 -0.25 -0.72
CA ASP A 146 -0.60 -1.64 -0.42
C ASP A 146 -2.03 -1.95 -0.87
N ALA A 147 -2.28 -3.22 -1.16
CA ALA A 147 -3.58 -3.68 -1.67
C ALA A 147 -4.72 -3.44 -0.67
N ASP A 148 -4.45 -3.53 0.64
CA ASP A 148 -5.45 -3.42 1.71
C ASP A 148 -5.76 -1.98 2.13
N ILE A 149 -5.57 -1.03 1.22
CA ILE A 149 -5.99 0.37 1.37
C ILE A 149 -7.28 0.59 0.56
N LEU A 150 -8.27 1.25 1.19
CA LEU A 150 -9.41 1.81 0.46
C LEU A 150 -9.34 3.32 0.45
N PHE A 151 -9.70 3.89 -0.69
CA PHE A 151 -9.87 5.33 -0.88
C PHE A 151 -11.33 5.71 -0.68
N PHE A 152 -11.56 6.97 -0.29
CA PHE A 152 -12.84 7.53 0.13
C PHE A 152 -13.05 8.91 -0.49
N PRO A 153 -14.25 9.51 -0.43
CA PRO A 153 -14.53 10.80 -1.05
C PRO A 153 -13.53 11.94 -0.81
N GLY A 154 -12.84 11.98 0.35
CA GLY A 154 -11.80 12.97 0.61
C GLY A 154 -10.48 12.72 -0.14
N ALA A 155 -10.38 11.68 -0.97
CA ALA A 155 -9.15 11.29 -1.66
C ALA A 155 -8.74 12.26 -2.77
N GLU A 156 -9.61 13.21 -3.13
CA GLU A 156 -9.23 14.36 -3.98
C GLU A 156 -8.02 15.13 -3.43
N GLU A 157 -7.81 15.10 -2.11
CA GLU A 157 -6.64 15.68 -1.45
C GLU A 157 -5.31 15.09 -1.98
N LEU A 158 -5.30 13.82 -2.42
CA LEU A 158 -4.12 13.22 -3.03
C LEU A 158 -3.73 13.93 -4.33
N VAL A 159 -4.71 14.40 -5.09
CA VAL A 159 -4.46 15.19 -6.30
C VAL A 159 -3.84 16.53 -5.93
N ASN A 160 -4.38 17.21 -4.92
CA ASN A 160 -3.84 18.49 -4.43
C ASN A 160 -2.38 18.36 -3.96
N LEU A 161 -2.04 17.27 -3.24
CA LEU A 161 -0.67 17.01 -2.77
C LEU A 161 0.29 16.69 -3.93
N CYS A 162 -0.18 15.97 -4.95
CA CYS A 162 0.61 15.68 -6.14
C CYS A 162 0.84 16.92 -7.02
N ASP A 163 -0.17 17.78 -7.14
CA ASP A 163 -0.15 18.97 -7.98
C ASP A 163 0.48 20.20 -7.29
N SER A 164 0.81 20.12 -6.00
CA SER A 164 1.43 21.24 -5.28
C SER A 164 2.82 21.59 -5.84
N ASP A 165 3.26 22.84 -5.67
CA ASP A 165 4.56 23.31 -6.16
C ASP A 165 5.76 22.87 -5.29
N ASP A 166 5.51 22.25 -4.13
CA ASP A 166 6.58 21.72 -3.28
C ASP A 166 7.26 20.48 -3.87
N SER A 167 8.43 20.10 -3.35
CA SER A 167 9.12 18.85 -3.72
C SER A 167 9.01 17.77 -2.64
N TYR A 168 8.07 17.90 -1.69
CA TYR A 168 8.00 16.99 -0.57
C TYR A 168 7.42 15.64 -0.98
N SER A 169 8.12 14.57 -0.60
CA SER A 169 7.50 13.26 -0.51
C SER A 169 6.65 13.18 0.76
N TRP A 170 5.59 12.40 0.74
CA TRP A 170 4.65 12.23 1.85
C TRP A 170 4.52 10.76 2.22
N TYR A 171 4.39 10.45 3.51
CA TYR A 171 4.18 9.08 3.98
C TYR A 171 2.96 8.97 4.89
N LEU A 172 2.33 7.80 4.89
CA LEU A 172 1.31 7.45 5.87
C LEU A 172 1.98 7.21 7.24
N PRO A 173 1.65 7.98 8.28
CA PRO A 173 2.22 7.74 9.60
C PRO A 173 1.76 6.39 10.16
N ASP A 174 2.69 5.66 10.80
CA ASP A 174 2.34 4.46 11.53
C ASP A 174 1.60 4.79 12.85
N CYS A 175 0.77 3.88 13.33
CA CYS A 175 0.06 4.00 14.60
C CYS A 175 0.93 3.52 15.78
N LEU A 176 1.88 2.62 15.52
CA LEU A 176 2.87 2.16 16.48
C LEU A 176 4.24 2.10 15.81
N PRO A 177 5.35 2.36 16.53
CA PRO A 177 6.69 2.23 15.98
C PRO A 177 7.03 0.74 15.75
N SER A 178 6.75 0.26 14.54
CA SER A 178 7.06 -1.10 14.10
C SER A 178 8.42 -1.11 13.39
N LEU A 179 9.49 -0.93 14.17
CA LEU A 179 10.86 -0.75 13.67
C LEU A 179 11.80 -1.87 14.14
N ASP A 180 12.77 -2.21 13.30
CA ASP A 180 13.89 -3.08 13.60
C ASP A 180 14.98 -2.27 14.31
N GLU A 181 14.98 -2.38 15.64
CA GLU A 181 15.87 -1.64 16.55
C GLU A 181 17.36 -1.81 16.23
N ARG A 182 17.76 -2.88 15.52
CA ARG A 182 19.17 -3.14 15.17
C ARG A 182 19.75 -2.10 14.22
N ILE A 183 18.92 -1.46 13.38
CA ILE A 183 19.36 -0.45 12.40
C ILE A 183 18.91 0.97 12.77
N ILE A 184 18.37 1.15 13.98
CA ILE A 184 18.09 2.45 14.58
C ILE A 184 19.27 2.82 15.49
N LEU A 185 20.02 3.85 15.12
CA LEU A 185 21.23 4.25 15.82
C LEU A 185 20.94 5.28 16.92
N HIS A 186 19.85 6.05 16.76
CA HIS A 186 19.48 7.10 17.69
C HIS A 186 17.98 7.12 18.00
N ASN A 187 17.62 7.44 19.25
CA ASN A 187 16.22 7.48 19.69
C ASN A 187 15.34 8.46 18.88
N HIS A 188 15.91 9.54 18.37
CA HIS A 188 15.17 10.52 17.57
C HIS A 188 14.73 9.94 16.22
N GLU A 189 15.40 8.92 15.70
CA GLU A 189 15.01 8.27 14.44
C GLU A 189 13.66 7.57 14.58
N LYS A 190 13.28 7.13 15.80
CA LYS A 190 11.98 6.48 16.05
C LYS A 190 10.78 7.43 15.98
N LEU A 191 11.02 8.73 15.91
CA LEU A 191 9.97 9.74 15.89
C LEU A 191 9.25 9.71 14.55
N ASN A 192 7.92 9.90 14.58
CA ASN A 192 7.06 9.87 13.39
C ASN A 192 7.28 8.59 12.57
N PRO A 193 6.88 7.42 13.11
CA PRO A 193 7.08 6.15 12.43
C PRO A 193 6.36 6.16 11.08
N VAL A 194 6.98 5.54 10.09
CA VAL A 194 6.49 5.47 8.71
C VAL A 194 5.83 4.12 8.51
N ASN A 195 4.62 4.11 7.97
CA ASN A 195 3.99 2.90 7.46
C ASN A 195 4.40 2.73 5.99
N ALA A 196 5.05 1.61 5.66
CA ALA A 196 5.54 1.34 4.30
C ALA A 196 4.43 0.95 3.29
N GLY A 197 3.16 0.97 3.72
CA GLY A 197 2.03 0.63 2.88
C GLY A 197 1.50 1.78 2.02
N PHE A 198 1.88 3.04 2.29
CA PHE A 198 1.45 4.16 1.46
C PHE A 198 2.41 5.34 1.51
N PHE A 199 2.74 5.88 0.33
CA PHE A 199 3.50 7.12 0.21
C PHE A 199 3.27 7.80 -1.15
N ILE A 200 3.52 9.11 -1.17
CA ILE A 200 3.53 9.97 -2.35
C ILE A 200 4.97 10.41 -2.56
N LEU A 201 5.50 10.19 -3.76
CA LEU A 201 6.87 10.54 -4.14
C LEU A 201 6.82 11.60 -5.24
N LYS A 202 7.50 12.71 -5.03
CA LYS A 202 7.66 13.78 -6.03
C LYS A 202 9.10 13.89 -6.54
N GLN A 203 10.00 13.10 -5.96
CA GLN A 203 11.40 13.01 -6.31
C GLN A 203 11.93 11.60 -5.97
N GLN A 204 13.06 11.24 -6.58
CA GLN A 204 13.71 9.96 -6.30
C GLN A 204 14.13 9.87 -4.83
N ILE A 205 13.87 8.72 -4.21
CA ILE A 205 14.30 8.45 -2.84
C ILE A 205 15.74 7.95 -2.84
N ASN A 206 16.59 8.56 -2.02
CA ASN A 206 17.91 8.02 -1.72
C ASN A 206 17.82 6.91 -0.67
N TRP A 207 18.15 5.68 -1.08
CA TRP A 207 18.10 4.48 -0.26
C TRP A 207 19.44 4.08 0.36
N VAL A 208 20.54 4.70 -0.07
CA VAL A 208 21.92 4.24 0.16
C VAL A 208 22.20 4.02 1.64
N SER A 209 22.04 5.06 2.46
CA SER A 209 22.35 5.00 3.90
C SER A 209 21.49 3.99 4.66
N SER A 210 20.22 3.84 4.26
CA SER A 210 19.31 2.87 4.91
C SER A 210 19.70 1.42 4.59
N LEU A 211 20.19 1.15 3.38
CA LEU A 211 20.64 -0.18 2.95
C LEU A 211 22.05 -0.52 3.47
N GLU A 212 22.92 0.48 3.64
CA GLU A 212 24.21 0.31 4.29
C GLU A 212 24.04 -0.21 5.72
N ARG A 213 23.09 0.33 6.49
CA ARG A 213 22.80 -0.18 7.84
C ARG A 213 22.33 -1.62 7.88
N VAL A 214 21.56 -2.07 6.89
CA VAL A 214 21.20 -3.48 6.78
C VAL A 214 22.47 -4.32 6.60
N THR A 215 23.36 -3.88 5.72
CA THR A 215 24.61 -4.60 5.43
C THR A 215 25.52 -4.68 6.66
N GLU A 216 25.53 -3.63 7.50
CA GLU A 216 26.38 -3.54 8.67
C GLU A 216 25.83 -4.30 9.90
N PHE A 217 24.52 -4.23 10.15
CA PHE A 217 23.93 -4.66 11.43
C PHE A 217 22.93 -5.82 11.33
N VAL A 218 22.54 -6.24 10.12
CA VAL A 218 21.50 -7.26 9.94
C VAL A 218 22.09 -8.53 9.34
N ASP A 219 22.29 -9.55 10.18
CA ASP A 219 22.62 -10.89 9.70
C ASP A 219 21.42 -11.53 8.98
N VAL A 220 20.26 -11.46 9.63
CA VAL A 220 19.01 -12.06 9.17
C VAL A 220 17.88 -11.03 9.34
N PRO A 221 17.13 -10.72 8.27
CA PRO A 221 16.06 -9.76 8.34
C PRO A 221 14.86 -10.34 9.09
N VAL A 222 14.24 -9.49 9.89
CA VAL A 222 12.99 -9.77 10.58
C VAL A 222 11.82 -9.11 9.86
N TYR A 223 10.61 -9.35 10.36
CA TYR A 223 9.37 -8.89 9.73
C TYR A 223 9.36 -7.38 9.43
N PHE A 224 9.93 -6.55 10.31
CA PHE A 224 9.93 -5.09 10.19
C PHE A 224 11.22 -4.49 9.61
N THR A 225 12.21 -5.29 9.21
CA THR A 225 13.47 -4.76 8.67
C THR A 225 13.23 -3.91 7.42
N GLU A 226 12.39 -4.39 6.49
CA GLU A 226 12.08 -3.63 5.26
C GLU A 226 11.35 -2.31 5.56
N GLN A 227 10.35 -2.34 6.44
CA GLN A 227 9.65 -1.12 6.84
C GLN A 227 10.60 -0.12 7.51
N THR A 228 11.59 -0.61 8.25
CA THR A 228 12.60 0.24 8.88
C THR A 228 13.54 0.88 7.85
N VAL A 229 13.89 0.16 6.78
CA VAL A 229 14.62 0.72 5.64
C VAL A 229 13.82 1.84 4.98
N VAL A 230 12.53 1.59 4.68
CA VAL A 230 11.63 2.61 4.13
C VAL A 230 11.50 3.82 5.05
N HIS A 231 11.35 3.58 6.35
CA HIS A 231 11.26 4.63 7.35
C HIS A 231 12.50 5.54 7.38
N LEU A 232 13.69 4.95 7.45
CA LEU A 232 14.95 5.69 7.41
C LEU A 232 15.13 6.44 6.08
N ALA A 233 14.82 5.79 4.95
CA ALA A 233 14.90 6.43 3.64
C ALA A 233 13.98 7.64 3.53
N MET A 234 12.72 7.52 3.96
CA MET A 234 11.76 8.65 3.94
C MET A 234 12.24 9.83 4.78
N HIS A 235 12.74 9.58 5.99
CA HIS A 235 13.26 10.64 6.86
C HIS A 235 14.53 11.29 6.31
N ASN A 236 15.45 10.50 5.74
CA ASN A 236 16.66 11.02 5.10
C ASN A 236 16.35 11.91 3.89
N ASN A 237 15.21 11.67 3.24
CA ASN A 237 14.70 12.49 2.12
C ASN A 237 13.74 13.59 2.59
N GLN A 238 13.70 13.88 3.90
CA GLN A 238 12.87 14.93 4.52
C GLN A 238 11.37 14.82 4.22
N ALA A 239 10.88 13.60 3.97
CA ALA A 239 9.48 13.33 3.69
C ALA A 239 8.60 13.78 4.87
N LYS A 240 7.35 14.14 4.55
CA LYS A 240 6.39 14.70 5.51
C LYS A 240 5.30 13.69 5.86
N PRO A 241 4.83 13.65 7.12
CA PRO A 241 3.70 12.82 7.49
C PRO A 241 2.42 13.38 6.85
N LEU A 242 1.57 12.49 6.33
CA LEU A 242 0.21 12.82 5.94
C LEU A 242 -0.66 13.13 7.18
N ASP A 243 -1.70 13.94 7.00
CA ASP A 243 -2.64 14.31 8.06
C ASP A 243 -3.40 13.07 8.57
N LYS A 244 -3.13 12.68 9.82
CA LYS A 244 -3.74 11.50 10.48
C LYS A 244 -5.25 11.58 10.63
N THR A 245 -5.88 12.74 10.44
CA THR A 245 -7.34 12.90 10.48
C THR A 245 -7.99 12.62 9.13
N LYS A 246 -7.23 12.68 8.03
CA LYS A 246 -7.68 12.39 6.66
C LYS A 246 -7.14 11.06 6.14
N PHE A 247 -5.91 10.70 6.49
CA PHE A 247 -5.19 9.52 6.03
C PHE A 247 -5.06 8.54 7.19
N ILE A 248 -5.98 7.58 7.25
CA ILE A 248 -6.23 6.80 8.46
C ILE A 248 -5.41 5.51 8.48
N LEU A 249 -4.55 5.39 9.49
CA LEU A 249 -4.01 4.13 9.97
C LEU A 249 -4.22 4.08 11.49
N SER A 250 -5.18 3.26 11.93
CA SER A 250 -5.47 3.03 13.34
C SER A 250 -6.13 1.67 13.53
N VAL A 251 -5.80 1.04 14.66
CA VAL A 251 -6.39 -0.21 15.15
C VAL A 251 -7.29 -0.01 16.37
N ASP A 252 -7.58 1.23 16.76
CA ASP A 252 -8.33 1.55 17.99
C ASP A 252 -9.78 1.09 17.95
N ASP A 253 -10.32 0.88 16.75
CA ASP A 253 -11.67 0.37 16.52
C ASP A 253 -11.68 -1.14 16.21
N GLN A 254 -10.56 -1.86 16.33
CA GLN A 254 -10.45 -3.29 15.96
C GLN A 254 -11.49 -4.18 16.64
N PHE A 255 -11.91 -3.82 17.84
CA PHE A 255 -12.89 -4.54 18.65
C PHE A 255 -14.30 -3.94 18.59
N GLN A 256 -14.50 -2.92 17.76
CA GLN A 256 -15.79 -2.26 17.55
C GLN A 256 -16.39 -2.75 16.24
N TYR A 257 -17.72 -2.82 16.15
CA TYR A 257 -18.37 -3.20 14.91
C TYR A 257 -18.22 -2.09 13.84
N LEU A 258 -18.67 -0.87 14.17
CA LEU A 258 -18.56 0.31 13.30
C LEU A 258 -17.17 0.95 13.37
N GLU A 259 -16.86 1.76 12.36
CA GLU A 259 -15.72 2.67 12.36
C GLU A 259 -16.07 3.99 13.05
N LYS A 260 -15.05 4.71 13.53
CA LYS A 260 -15.22 6.01 14.19
C LYS A 260 -15.09 7.21 13.24
N PHE A 261 -14.76 6.98 11.98
CA PHE A 261 -14.41 8.02 11.02
C PHE A 261 -15.59 8.36 10.12
N ASP A 262 -15.76 9.65 9.80
CA ASP A 262 -16.70 10.07 8.74
C ASP A 262 -16.07 9.77 7.39
N LYS A 263 -16.51 8.68 6.77
CA LYS A 263 -16.00 8.21 5.46
C LYS A 263 -16.10 9.26 4.37
N ARG A 264 -16.98 10.25 4.48
CA ARG A 264 -17.12 11.33 3.49
C ARG A 264 -15.99 12.35 3.58
N LYS A 265 -15.21 12.33 4.66
CA LYS A 265 -14.18 13.34 4.96
C LYS A 265 -12.76 12.79 4.91
N ILE A 266 -12.58 11.48 5.09
CA ILE A 266 -11.26 10.85 5.00
C ILE A 266 -10.88 10.61 3.54
N ALA A 267 -9.57 10.61 3.27
CA ALA A 267 -9.00 10.31 1.97
C ALA A 267 -8.78 8.81 1.78
N LEU A 268 -8.19 8.15 2.77
CA LEU A 268 -7.95 6.72 2.74
C LEU A 268 -8.00 6.11 4.13
N ARG A 269 -8.18 4.78 4.16
CA ARG A 269 -7.90 3.97 5.34
C ARG A 269 -7.07 2.75 4.95
N HIS A 270 -6.00 2.50 5.69
CA HIS A 270 -5.20 1.29 5.57
C HIS A 270 -5.69 0.22 6.55
N TYR A 271 -6.14 -0.92 6.02
CA TYR A 271 -6.75 -2.00 6.77
C TYR A 271 -5.75 -3.12 7.10
N VAL A 272 -4.77 -2.78 7.94
CA VAL A 272 -3.79 -3.73 8.48
C VAL A 272 -4.45 -4.93 9.18
N ASN A 273 -3.68 -6.00 9.40
CA ASN A 273 -4.17 -7.31 9.85
C ASN A 273 -5.28 -7.26 10.93
N ASP A 274 -5.12 -6.46 11.98
CA ASP A 274 -6.04 -6.39 13.12
C ASP A 274 -7.42 -5.83 12.74
N VAL A 275 -7.45 -4.91 11.78
CA VAL A 275 -8.68 -4.26 11.27
C VAL A 275 -9.08 -4.73 9.88
N ARG A 276 -8.37 -5.69 9.28
CA ARG A 276 -8.60 -6.14 7.89
C ARG A 276 -10.00 -6.67 7.62
N HIS A 277 -10.69 -7.18 8.64
CA HIS A 277 -12.08 -7.59 8.50
C HIS A 277 -13.01 -6.41 8.15
N LYS A 278 -12.71 -5.20 8.61
CA LYS A 278 -13.50 -4.00 8.32
C LYS A 278 -13.42 -3.57 6.86
N PHE A 279 -12.33 -3.88 6.14
CA PHE A 279 -12.20 -3.60 4.70
C PHE A 279 -13.48 -3.95 3.92
N TRP A 280 -14.03 -5.14 4.18
CA TRP A 280 -15.22 -5.65 3.50
C TRP A 280 -16.55 -5.06 3.99
N LEU A 281 -16.57 -4.41 5.15
CA LEU A 281 -17.75 -3.72 5.68
C LEU A 281 -17.86 -2.30 5.11
N ASN A 282 -16.76 -1.76 4.58
CA ASN A 282 -16.68 -0.38 4.10
C ASN A 282 -16.51 -0.26 2.59
N LEU A 283 -16.44 -1.39 1.89
CA LEU A 283 -16.41 -1.40 0.45
C LEU A 283 -17.74 -0.89 -0.10
N ASP A 284 -17.70 0.22 -0.80
CA ASP A 284 -18.86 0.71 -1.54
C ASP A 284 -19.03 -0.15 -2.80
N ILE A 285 -20.12 -0.90 -2.84
CA ILE A 285 -20.46 -1.79 -3.98
C ILE A 285 -21.35 -1.03 -4.98
N SER A 286 -21.83 0.17 -4.64
CA SER A 286 -22.59 0.97 -5.59
C SER A 286 -21.67 1.45 -6.72
N GLY A 287 -21.97 1.01 -7.94
CA GLY A 287 -21.43 1.61 -9.17
C GLY A 287 -21.84 3.06 -9.24
#